data_AF-A0A1I6BAI7-F1
#
_entry.id   AF-A0A1I6BAI7-F1
#
_cell.length_a   1.000
_cell.length_b   1.000
_cell.length_c   1.000
_cell.angle_alpha   90.00
_cell.angle_beta   90.00
_cell.angle_gamma   90.00
#
_symmetry.space_group_name_H-M   'P 1'
#
loop_
_entity.id
_entity.type
_entity.pdbx_description
1 polymer ?
#
loop_
_entity_poly.entity_id
_entity_poly.type
_entity_poly.pdbx_seq_one_letter_code
_entity_poly.pdbx_strand_id
1 'polypeptide(L)'
;MQGLRLAEEYNRDFHPSSNNWFYFQEHHVLLALHAEQYERAQQLMGVITKNPAYLIQREAALQRWDLYKGYIDFVMPPQRVTTARQRQIAQWVLQLPEYSRDKRGHNVAILVLQLLHFLRERNLEEVLLRLERLRKYQQRHLYEPTTLRSRLFLRLLQVIVDKNFDAAQAAERGKVLLQQLQETPPPGEAFAEVEIIPYEHLWELVLSLLREGAPVAKESELAS
;
A
#
# COMPACT_ATOMS: atom_id res chain seq x y z
N MET A 1 4.73 -11.48 14.58
CA MET A 1 5.15 -11.15 15.96
C MET A 1 6.57 -11.63 16.33
N GLN A 2 6.95 -12.89 16.08
CA GLN A 2 8.32 -13.35 16.40
C GLN A 2 9.40 -12.66 15.54
N GLY A 3 9.16 -12.47 14.24
CA GLY A 3 10.10 -11.78 13.34
C GLY A 3 10.41 -10.33 13.73
N LEU A 4 9.40 -9.55 14.12
CA LEU A 4 9.59 -8.15 14.55
C LEU A 4 10.46 -8.06 15.82
N ARG A 5 10.20 -8.92 16.82
CA ARG A 5 11.03 -8.98 18.04
C ARG A 5 12.48 -9.34 17.75
N LEU A 6 12.70 -10.33 16.87
CA LEU A 6 14.04 -10.72 16.46
C LEU A 6 14.74 -9.59 15.69
N ALA A 7 14.03 -8.87 14.82
CA ALA A 7 14.58 -7.72 14.10
C ALA A 7 15.06 -6.62 15.06
N GLU A 8 14.34 -6.37 16.16
CA GLU A 8 14.79 -5.42 17.18
C GLU A 8 16.08 -5.87 17.88
N GLU A 9 16.20 -7.17 18.15
CA GLU A 9 17.39 -7.75 18.79
C GLU A 9 18.63 -7.70 17.90
N TYR A 10 18.49 -8.04 16.61
CA TYR A 10 19.60 -8.11 15.65
C TYR A 10 19.99 -6.75 15.07
N ASN A 11 19.19 -5.69 15.25
CA ASN A 11 19.49 -4.35 14.74
C ASN A 11 20.87 -3.82 15.19
N ARG A 12 21.33 -4.22 16.39
CA ARG A 12 22.65 -3.83 16.94
C ARG A 12 23.84 -4.44 16.20
N ASP A 13 23.62 -5.47 15.39
CA ASP A 13 24.69 -6.19 14.70
C ASP A 13 25.08 -5.55 13.37
N PHE A 14 24.32 -4.55 12.92
CA PHE A 14 24.55 -3.84 11.67
C PHE A 14 25.09 -2.44 11.91
N HIS A 15 26.23 -2.12 11.28
CA HIS A 15 26.81 -0.78 11.40
C HIS A 15 25.92 0.26 10.70
N PRO A 16 25.48 1.35 11.36
CA PRO A 16 24.46 2.27 10.81
C PRO A 16 24.82 2.96 9.49
N SER A 17 26.10 3.09 9.14
CA SER A 17 26.52 3.65 7.85
C SER A 17 26.61 2.63 6.71
N SER A 18 26.37 1.34 6.98
CA SER A 18 26.53 0.27 5.99
C SER A 18 25.28 0.06 5.14
N ASN A 19 25.44 -0.37 3.89
CA ASN A 19 24.30 -0.78 3.05
C ASN A 19 23.52 -1.96 3.67
N ASN A 20 24.20 -2.85 4.40
CA ASN A 20 23.55 -3.95 5.09
C ASN A 20 22.58 -3.47 6.17
N TRP A 21 22.90 -2.36 6.85
CA TRP A 21 21.97 -1.73 7.80
C TRP A 21 20.71 -1.22 7.10
N PHE A 22 20.83 -0.53 5.97
CA PHE A 22 19.65 -0.08 5.22
C PHE A 22 18.80 -1.25 4.69
N TYR A 23 19.44 -2.30 4.18
CA TYR A 23 18.73 -3.50 3.72
C TYR A 23 18.01 -4.21 4.87
N PHE A 24 18.65 -4.31 6.04
CA PHE A 24 18.02 -4.86 7.24
C PHE A 24 16.82 -4.01 7.69
N GLN A 25 16.97 -2.69 7.70
CA GLN A 25 15.91 -1.77 8.10
C GLN A 25 14.71 -1.78 7.16
N GLU A 26 14.92 -2.08 5.88
CA GLU A 26 13.85 -2.27 4.90
C GLU A 26 12.96 -3.45 5.30
N HIS A 27 13.57 -4.59 5.64
CA HIS A 27 12.84 -5.75 6.18
C HIS A 27 12.18 -5.44 7.51
N HIS A 28 12.84 -4.69 8.39
CA HIS A 28 12.29 -4.31 9.68
C HIS A 28 11.03 -3.44 9.55
N VAL A 29 11.04 -2.46 8.64
CA VAL A 29 9.85 -1.65 8.34
C VAL A 29 8.73 -2.50 7.76
N LEU A 30 9.03 -3.38 6.79
CA LEU A 30 8.02 -4.28 6.21
C LEU A 30 7.42 -5.22 7.27
N LEU A 31 8.23 -5.79 8.16
CA LEU A 31 7.76 -6.62 9.27
C LEU A 31 6.82 -5.84 10.22
N ALA A 32 7.12 -4.57 10.50
CA ALA A 32 6.26 -3.72 11.31
C ALA A 32 4.92 -3.44 10.61
N LEU A 33 4.94 -3.12 9.31
CA LEU A 33 3.75 -2.90 8.49
C LEU A 33 2.88 -4.15 8.38
N HIS A 34 3.49 -5.32 8.17
CA HIS A 34 2.80 -6.61 8.11
C HIS A 34 2.17 -7.02 9.45
N ALA A 35 2.77 -6.59 10.55
CA ALA A 35 2.24 -6.81 11.90
C ALA A 35 1.26 -5.72 12.35
N GLU A 36 0.86 -4.81 11.46
CA GLU A 36 0.00 -3.64 11.74
C GLU A 36 0.53 -2.72 12.85
N GLN A 37 1.83 -2.78 13.11
CA GLN A 37 2.51 -1.93 14.09
C GLN A 37 2.91 -0.60 13.42
N TYR A 38 1.91 0.18 12.99
CA TYR A 38 2.15 1.36 12.16
C TYR A 38 2.90 2.48 12.90
N GLU A 39 2.68 2.66 14.21
CA GLU A 39 3.50 3.58 15.01
C GLU A 39 4.97 3.16 14.98
N ARG A 40 5.24 1.84 15.05
CA ARG A 40 6.60 1.31 15.03
C ARG A 40 7.26 1.55 13.67
N ALA A 41 6.54 1.29 12.57
CA ALA A 41 7.01 1.58 11.22
C ALA A 41 7.35 3.07 11.05
N GLN A 42 6.50 3.97 11.58
CA GLN A 42 6.75 5.41 11.55
C GLN A 42 8.01 5.80 12.36
N GLN A 43 8.22 5.23 13.54
CA GLN A 43 9.43 5.45 14.34
C GLN A 43 10.69 4.99 13.60
N LEU A 44 10.65 3.80 13.01
CA LEU A 44 11.76 3.26 12.22
C LEU A 44 12.11 4.18 11.05
N MET A 45 11.11 4.65 10.30
CA MET A 45 11.32 5.64 9.23
C MET A 45 11.94 6.93 9.74
N GLY A 46 11.56 7.40 10.92
CA GLY A 46 12.19 8.55 11.57
C GLY A 46 13.67 8.34 11.89
N VAL A 47 14.08 7.12 12.27
CA VAL A 47 15.49 6.77 12.49
C VAL A 47 16.25 6.68 11.18
N ILE A 48 15.68 6.01 10.17
CA ILE A 48 16.29 5.78 8.86
C ILE A 48 16.55 7.10 8.13
N THR A 49 15.56 7.98 8.06
CA THR A 49 15.66 9.26 7.34
C THR A 49 16.61 10.27 7.99
N LYS A 50 16.89 10.14 9.29
CA LYS A 50 17.87 10.98 10.01
C LYS A 50 19.31 10.48 9.89
N ASN A 51 19.51 9.27 9.36
CA ASN A 51 20.85 8.72 9.18
C ASN A 51 21.61 9.54 8.12
N PRO A 52 22.84 10.02 8.40
CA PRO A 52 23.63 10.79 7.42
C PRO A 52 23.86 10.08 6.09
N ALA A 53 23.90 8.75 6.09
CA ALA A 53 24.08 7.94 4.89
C ALA A 53 22.78 7.75 4.07
N TYR A 54 21.64 8.24 4.55
CA TYR A 54 20.34 8.09 3.87
C TYR A 54 20.36 8.72 2.48
N LEU A 55 20.74 10.01 2.38
CA LEU A 55 20.78 10.73 1.10
C LEU A 55 21.90 10.27 0.16
N ILE A 56 22.81 9.43 0.64
CA ILE A 56 23.91 8.84 -0.13
C ILE A 56 23.45 7.53 -0.81
N GLN A 57 22.31 6.97 -0.40
CA GLN A 57 21.74 5.77 -1.00
C GLN A 57 21.46 5.97 -2.50
N ARG A 58 21.46 4.87 -3.25
CA ARG A 58 21.10 4.88 -4.67
C ARG A 58 19.69 5.41 -4.85
N GLU A 59 19.44 6.12 -5.95
CA GLU A 59 18.12 6.68 -6.27
C GLU A 59 16.98 5.65 -6.16
N ALA A 60 17.20 4.45 -6.69
CA ALA A 60 16.26 3.35 -6.58
C ALA A 60 15.87 3.00 -5.13
N ALA A 61 16.81 3.08 -4.18
CA ALA A 61 16.53 2.82 -2.77
C ALA A 61 15.78 4.00 -2.13
N LEU A 62 16.15 5.24 -2.47
CA LEU A 62 15.42 6.44 -2.04
C LEU A 62 13.95 6.40 -2.47
N GLN A 63 13.67 6.01 -3.73
CA GLN A 63 12.31 5.85 -4.23
C GLN A 63 11.52 4.77 -3.48
N ARG A 64 12.18 3.68 -3.03
CA ARG A 64 11.53 2.65 -2.20
C ARG A 64 11.19 3.18 -0.82
N TRP A 65 12.11 3.90 -0.19
CA TRP A 65 11.85 4.56 1.10
C TRP A 65 10.71 5.55 1.02
N ASP A 66 10.65 6.32 -0.06
CA ASP A 66 9.54 7.21 -0.37
C ASP A 66 8.22 6.41 -0.45
N LEU A 67 8.19 5.31 -1.19
CA LEU A 67 6.99 4.47 -1.27
C LEU A 67 6.55 3.92 0.10
N TYR A 68 7.47 3.41 0.92
CA TYR A 68 7.15 2.95 2.28
C TYR A 68 6.63 4.07 3.16
N LYS A 69 7.26 5.25 3.09
CA LYS A 69 6.80 6.44 3.79
C LYS A 69 5.39 6.82 3.36
N GLY A 70 5.07 6.74 2.07
CA GLY A 70 3.74 7.02 1.54
C GLY A 70 2.66 6.09 2.13
N TYR A 71 2.94 4.80 2.24
CA TYR A 71 2.04 3.85 2.91
C TYR A 71 1.91 4.13 4.41
N ILE A 72 3.00 4.41 5.11
CA ILE A 72 2.99 4.75 6.54
C ILE A 72 2.19 6.01 6.80
N ASP A 73 2.44 7.08 6.05
CA ASP A 73 1.70 8.34 6.17
C ASP A 73 0.23 8.17 5.80
N PHE A 74 -0.10 7.21 4.91
CA PHE A 74 -1.47 6.87 4.60
C PHE A 74 -2.16 6.23 5.80
N VAL A 75 -1.61 5.18 6.40
CA VAL A 75 -2.26 4.48 7.53
C VAL A 75 -2.15 5.24 8.87
N MET A 76 -1.11 6.05 9.03
CA MET A 76 -0.85 6.89 10.21
C MET A 76 -0.72 8.36 9.79
N PRO A 77 -1.82 9.00 9.37
CA PRO A 77 -1.79 10.40 9.00
C PRO A 77 -1.35 11.24 10.20
N PRO A 78 -0.52 12.28 10.00
CA PRO A 78 -0.10 13.12 11.11
C PRO A 78 -1.31 13.77 11.79
N GLN A 79 -1.32 13.83 13.12
CA GLN A 79 -2.48 14.35 13.89
C GLN A 79 -2.83 15.81 13.58
N ARG A 80 -1.87 16.59 13.06
CA ARG A 80 -2.05 17.99 12.66
C ARG A 80 -1.38 18.22 11.31
N VAL A 81 -2.15 18.00 10.24
CA VAL A 81 -1.72 18.38 8.89
C VAL A 81 -2.54 19.59 8.47
N THR A 82 -1.86 20.67 8.09
CA THR A 82 -2.54 21.77 7.41
C THR A 82 -3.09 21.27 6.08
N THR A 83 -4.21 21.84 5.60
CA THR A 83 -4.78 21.50 4.30
C THR A 83 -3.76 21.62 3.17
N ALA A 84 -2.84 22.60 3.26
CA ALA A 84 -1.73 22.76 2.31
C ALA A 84 -0.78 21.54 2.30
N ARG A 85 -0.41 21.03 3.47
CA ARG A 85 0.46 19.86 3.59
C ARG A 85 -0.24 18.57 3.19
N GLN A 86 -1.56 18.46 3.40
CA GLN A 86 -2.35 17.34 2.87
C GLN A 86 -2.32 17.33 1.34
N ARG A 87 -2.54 18.49 0.70
CA ARG A 87 -2.45 18.63 -0.76
C ARG A 87 -1.05 18.34 -1.29
N GLN A 88 0.00 18.74 -0.57
CA GLN A 88 1.37 18.44 -0.97
C GLN A 88 1.66 16.93 -0.92
N ILE A 89 1.19 16.22 0.12
CA ILE A 89 1.30 14.76 0.22
C ILE A 89 0.52 14.10 -0.92
N ALA A 90 -0.71 14.56 -1.19
CA ALA A 90 -1.53 14.10 -2.30
C ALA A 90 -0.79 14.22 -3.65
N GLN A 91 -0.30 15.43 -3.96
CA GLN A 91 0.43 15.71 -5.19
C GLN A 91 1.68 14.84 -5.33
N TRP A 92 2.43 14.66 -4.23
CA TRP A 92 3.62 13.82 -4.23
C TRP A 92 3.30 12.34 -4.49
N VAL A 93 2.26 11.78 -3.85
CA VAL A 93 1.81 10.39 -4.12
C VAL A 93 1.44 10.21 -5.61
N LEU A 94 0.82 11.22 -6.20
CA LEU A 94 0.44 11.21 -7.62
C LEU A 94 1.63 11.37 -8.58
N GLN A 95 2.75 11.89 -8.10
CA GLN A 95 3.99 12.08 -8.86
C GLN A 95 5.00 10.94 -8.69
N LEU A 96 4.67 9.90 -7.91
CA LEU A 96 5.55 8.74 -7.75
C LEU A 96 5.86 8.11 -9.13
N PRO A 97 7.15 7.91 -9.47
CA PRO A 97 7.56 7.46 -10.79
C PRO A 97 7.16 6.00 -11.04
N GLU A 98 6.90 5.65 -12.31
CA GLU A 98 6.81 4.25 -12.70
C GLU A 98 8.20 3.60 -12.65
N TYR A 99 8.32 2.51 -11.91
CA TYR A 99 9.53 1.69 -11.90
C TYR A 99 9.68 0.89 -13.20
N SER A 100 10.94 0.58 -13.52
CA SER A 100 11.31 -0.31 -14.63
C SER A 100 10.70 -1.73 -14.50
N ARG A 101 10.64 -2.45 -15.63
CA ARG A 101 9.95 -3.76 -15.76
C ARG A 101 10.43 -4.85 -14.79
N ASP A 102 11.64 -4.74 -14.26
CA ASP A 102 12.24 -5.61 -13.26
C ASP A 102 11.65 -5.44 -11.85
N LYS A 103 10.84 -4.40 -11.60
CA LYS A 103 10.25 -4.07 -10.29
C LYS A 103 8.72 -3.98 -10.32
N ARG A 104 8.06 -4.92 -11.01
CA ARG A 104 6.61 -4.91 -11.22
C ARG A 104 5.78 -4.77 -9.95
N GLY A 105 6.24 -5.36 -8.84
CA GLY A 105 5.56 -5.27 -7.55
C GLY A 105 5.48 -3.84 -6.99
N HIS A 106 6.53 -3.05 -7.15
CA HIS A 106 6.57 -1.65 -6.70
C HIS A 106 5.59 -0.78 -7.50
N ASN A 107 5.41 -1.07 -8.79
CA ASN A 107 4.42 -0.39 -9.62
C ASN A 107 2.98 -0.67 -9.17
N VAL A 108 2.69 -1.93 -8.82
CA VAL A 108 1.37 -2.28 -8.26
C VAL A 108 1.15 -1.51 -6.96
N ALA A 109 2.14 -1.47 -6.07
CA ALA A 109 2.04 -0.74 -4.81
C ALA A 109 1.82 0.78 -5.01
N ILE A 110 2.52 1.43 -5.94
CA ILE A 110 2.26 2.85 -6.27
C ILE A 110 0.81 3.05 -6.71
N LEU A 111 0.33 2.25 -7.66
CA LEU A 111 -1.01 2.39 -8.21
C LEU A 111 -2.10 2.14 -7.15
N VAL A 112 -1.87 1.19 -6.26
CA VAL A 112 -2.73 0.92 -5.10
C VAL A 112 -2.73 2.12 -4.15
N LEU A 113 -1.56 2.67 -3.79
CA LEU A 113 -1.48 3.83 -2.90
C LEU A 113 -2.21 5.05 -3.49
N GLN A 114 -2.06 5.32 -4.78
CA GLN A 114 -2.77 6.38 -5.48
C GLN A 114 -4.30 6.18 -5.43
N LEU A 115 -4.77 4.96 -5.69
CA LEU A 115 -6.19 4.62 -5.61
C LEU A 115 -6.73 4.83 -4.19
N LEU A 116 -6.02 4.34 -3.18
CA LEU A 116 -6.38 4.47 -1.78
C LEU A 116 -6.48 5.95 -1.36
N HIS A 117 -5.58 6.79 -1.88
CA HIS A 117 -5.62 8.23 -1.65
C HIS A 117 -6.92 8.86 -2.17
N PHE A 118 -7.27 8.64 -3.45
CA PHE A 118 -8.51 9.16 -4.00
C PHE A 118 -9.76 8.57 -3.34
N LEU A 119 -9.70 7.31 -2.92
CA LEU A 119 -10.80 6.68 -2.20
C LEU A 119 -11.05 7.37 -0.85
N ARG A 120 -9.98 7.71 -0.12
CA ARG A 120 -10.07 8.49 1.12
C ARG A 120 -10.65 9.88 0.91
N GLU A 121 -10.26 10.54 -0.18
CA GLU A 121 -10.81 11.85 -0.56
C GLU A 121 -12.22 11.79 -1.15
N ARG A 122 -12.78 10.57 -1.32
CA ARG A 122 -14.06 10.32 -2.01
C ARG A 122 -14.13 10.87 -3.43
N ASN A 123 -12.98 11.01 -4.09
CA ASN A 123 -12.92 11.32 -5.51
C ASN A 123 -13.13 10.04 -6.34
N LEU A 124 -14.39 9.62 -6.47
CA LEU A 124 -14.75 8.34 -7.11
C LEU A 124 -14.42 8.31 -8.61
N GLU A 125 -14.46 9.45 -9.30
CA GLU A 125 -14.05 9.56 -10.69
C GLU A 125 -12.57 9.18 -10.87
N GLU A 126 -11.69 9.75 -10.04
CA GLU A 126 -10.28 9.38 -10.05
C GLU A 126 -10.06 7.91 -9.63
N VAL A 127 -10.84 7.38 -8.68
CA VAL A 127 -10.78 5.95 -8.33
C VAL A 127 -11.07 5.08 -9.55
N LEU A 128 -12.10 5.39 -10.33
CA LEU A 128 -12.43 4.65 -11.57
C LEU A 128 -11.29 4.72 -12.59
N LEU A 129 -10.69 5.90 -12.78
CA LEU A 129 -9.54 6.07 -13.67
C LEU A 129 -8.34 5.24 -13.23
N ARG A 130 -8.04 5.19 -11.93
CA ARG A 130 -6.93 4.38 -11.38
C ARG A 130 -7.21 2.88 -11.48
N LEU A 131 -8.45 2.45 -11.25
CA LEU A 131 -8.84 1.06 -11.44
C LEU A 131 -8.68 0.59 -12.88
N GLU A 132 -9.03 1.42 -13.86
CA GLU A 132 -8.81 1.07 -15.27
C GLU A 132 -7.32 0.98 -15.63
N ARG A 133 -6.49 1.88 -15.07
CA ARG A 133 -5.03 1.78 -15.21
C ARG A 133 -4.49 0.48 -14.59
N LEU A 134 -4.94 0.12 -13.39
CA LEU A 134 -4.59 -1.14 -12.72
C LEU A 134 -5.02 -2.36 -13.54
N ARG A 135 -6.23 -2.34 -14.12
CA ARG A 135 -6.74 -3.41 -14.99
C ARG A 135 -5.84 -3.60 -16.21
N LYS A 136 -5.48 -2.51 -16.89
CA LYS A 136 -4.56 -2.53 -18.03
C LYS A 136 -3.16 -3.01 -17.62
N TYR A 137 -2.67 -2.61 -16.45
CA TYR A 137 -1.38 -3.05 -15.92
C TYR A 137 -1.37 -4.55 -15.65
N GLN A 138 -2.39 -5.04 -14.93
CA GLN A 138 -2.59 -6.47 -14.66
C GLN A 138 -2.56 -7.28 -15.95
N GLN A 139 -3.33 -6.85 -16.94
CA GLN A 139 -3.43 -7.48 -18.25
C GLN A 139 -2.15 -7.45 -19.06
N ARG A 140 -1.12 -6.67 -18.71
CA ARG A 140 0.16 -6.56 -19.45
C ARG A 140 1.34 -7.16 -18.72
N HIS A 141 1.27 -7.27 -17.39
CA HIS A 141 2.45 -7.49 -16.56
C HIS A 141 2.29 -8.58 -15.49
N LEU A 142 1.07 -8.99 -15.16
CA LEU A 142 0.78 -9.91 -14.05
C LEU A 142 0.24 -11.26 -14.54
N TYR A 143 1.01 -11.98 -15.36
CA TYR A 143 0.61 -13.30 -15.87
C TYR A 143 1.26 -14.47 -15.12
N GLU A 144 2.36 -14.21 -14.42
CA GLU A 144 3.14 -15.25 -13.75
C GLU A 144 2.41 -15.80 -12.51
N PRO A 145 2.61 -17.07 -12.14
CA PRO A 145 2.01 -17.66 -10.94
C PRO A 145 2.33 -16.88 -9.66
N THR A 146 3.54 -16.32 -9.56
CA THR A 146 4.02 -15.47 -8.45
C THR A 146 3.21 -14.18 -8.27
N THR A 147 2.43 -13.76 -9.27
CA THR A 147 1.60 -12.55 -9.22
C THR A 147 0.14 -12.83 -8.81
N LEU A 148 -0.18 -14.07 -8.42
CA LEU A 148 -1.55 -14.48 -8.11
C LEU A 148 -2.19 -13.63 -7.00
N ARG A 149 -1.47 -13.36 -5.91
CA ARG A 149 -1.97 -12.51 -4.82
C ARG A 149 -2.31 -11.11 -5.29
N SER A 150 -1.41 -10.46 -6.04
CA SER A 150 -1.69 -9.14 -6.63
C SER A 150 -2.91 -9.19 -7.56
N ARG A 151 -3.04 -10.22 -8.40
CA ARG A 151 -4.23 -10.39 -9.25
C ARG A 151 -5.53 -10.55 -8.45
N LEU A 152 -5.51 -11.32 -7.36
CA LEU A 152 -6.67 -11.50 -6.49
C LEU A 152 -7.06 -10.19 -5.81
N PHE A 153 -6.08 -9.44 -5.29
CA PHE A 153 -6.31 -8.14 -4.70
C PHE A 153 -6.84 -7.11 -5.70
N LEU A 154 -6.28 -7.02 -6.91
CA LEU A 154 -6.80 -6.13 -7.94
C LEU A 154 -8.21 -6.49 -8.39
N ARG A 155 -8.61 -7.77 -8.30
CA ARG A 155 -10.01 -8.19 -8.50
C ARG A 155 -10.90 -7.77 -7.33
N LEU A 156 -10.44 -7.86 -6.09
CA LEU A 156 -11.16 -7.31 -4.93
C LEU A 156 -11.41 -5.80 -5.10
N LEU A 157 -10.41 -5.04 -5.53
CA LEU A 157 -10.59 -3.60 -5.76
C LEU A 157 -11.62 -3.28 -6.85
N GLN A 158 -11.81 -4.15 -7.86
CA GLN A 158 -12.86 -3.96 -8.87
C GLN A 158 -14.28 -4.16 -8.28
N VAL A 159 -14.41 -5.00 -7.26
CA VAL A 159 -15.72 -5.27 -6.61
C VAL A 159 -16.33 -4.00 -6.01
N ILE A 160 -15.51 -3.05 -5.55
CA ILE A 160 -16.04 -1.80 -4.97
C ILE A 160 -16.84 -1.01 -6.01
N VAL A 161 -16.45 -1.05 -7.28
CA VAL A 161 -17.17 -0.37 -8.37
C VAL A 161 -18.42 -1.16 -8.75
N ASP A 162 -18.30 -2.48 -8.89
CA ASP A 162 -19.41 -3.39 -9.19
C ASP A 162 -20.55 -3.29 -8.17
N LYS A 163 -20.24 -2.82 -6.96
CA LYS A 163 -21.17 -2.63 -5.85
C LYS A 163 -21.42 -1.16 -5.52
N ASN A 164 -21.16 -0.26 -6.47
CA ASN A 164 -21.43 1.17 -6.36
C ASN A 164 -20.88 1.79 -5.06
N PHE A 165 -19.67 1.39 -4.69
CA PHE A 165 -18.94 1.80 -3.49
C PHE A 165 -19.67 1.52 -2.17
N ASP A 166 -20.62 0.57 -2.17
CA ASP A 166 -21.28 0.08 -0.96
C ASP A 166 -20.38 -0.93 -0.25
N ALA A 167 -19.93 -0.58 0.96
CA ALA A 167 -19.01 -1.40 1.73
C ALA A 167 -19.58 -2.78 2.10
N ALA A 168 -20.87 -2.87 2.44
CA ALA A 168 -21.48 -4.13 2.87
C ALA A 168 -21.63 -5.10 1.68
N GLN A 169 -22.12 -4.58 0.56
CA GLN A 169 -22.26 -5.35 -0.67
C GLN A 169 -20.90 -5.74 -1.26
N ALA A 170 -19.91 -4.84 -1.19
CA ALA A 170 -18.55 -5.13 -1.64
C ALA A 170 -17.89 -6.21 -0.78
N ALA A 171 -18.04 -6.14 0.55
CA ALA A 171 -17.54 -7.15 1.47
C ALA A 171 -18.14 -8.53 1.18
N GLU A 172 -19.47 -8.62 1.04
CA GLU A 172 -20.16 -9.87 0.74
C GLU A 172 -19.71 -10.46 -0.61
N ARG A 173 -19.66 -9.63 -1.65
CA ARG A 173 -19.23 -10.07 -2.98
C ARG A 173 -17.75 -10.46 -3.03
N GLY A 174 -16.91 -9.79 -2.24
CA GLY A 174 -15.47 -10.02 -2.17
C GLY A 174 -15.07 -11.25 -1.37
N LYS A 175 -15.96 -11.84 -0.55
CA LYS A 175 -15.64 -12.91 0.40
C LYS A 175 -14.87 -14.09 -0.20
N VAL A 176 -15.31 -14.60 -1.36
CA VAL A 176 -14.64 -15.72 -2.04
C VAL A 176 -13.24 -15.34 -2.53
N LEU A 177 -13.07 -14.12 -3.05
CA LEU A 177 -11.76 -13.64 -3.52
C LEU A 177 -10.81 -13.40 -2.35
N LEU A 178 -11.31 -12.88 -1.23
CA LEU A 178 -10.54 -12.69 0.00
C LEU A 178 -10.09 -14.04 0.57
N GLN A 179 -10.97 -15.03 0.59
CA GLN A 179 -10.60 -16.38 1.02
C GLN A 179 -9.51 -16.97 0.12
N GLN A 180 -9.65 -16.86 -1.20
CA GLN A 180 -8.61 -17.29 -2.14
C GLN A 180 -7.28 -16.57 -1.92
N LEU A 181 -7.32 -15.27 -1.59
CA LEU A 181 -6.13 -14.49 -1.28
C LEU A 181 -5.45 -15.01 -0.02
N GLN A 182 -6.21 -15.22 1.07
CA GLN A 182 -5.70 -15.77 2.34
C GLN A 182 -5.10 -17.17 2.19
N GLU A 183 -5.69 -18.01 1.34
CA GLU A 183 -5.20 -19.36 1.04
C GLU A 183 -3.99 -19.36 0.09
N THR A 184 -3.77 -18.26 -0.64
CA THR A 184 -2.62 -18.12 -1.54
C THR A 184 -1.39 -17.72 -0.72
N PRO A 185 -0.36 -18.57 -0.62
CA PRO A 185 0.83 -18.24 0.15
C PRO A 185 1.54 -17.03 -0.45
N PRO A 186 2.14 -16.17 0.40
CA PRO A 186 3.01 -15.11 -0.09
C PRO A 186 4.16 -15.74 -0.90
N PRO A 187 4.56 -15.15 -2.04
CA PRO A 187 5.59 -15.70 -2.90
C PRO A 187 7.01 -15.61 -2.28
N GLY A 188 7.27 -16.20 -1.12
CA GLY A 188 8.60 -16.20 -0.47
C GLY A 188 9.15 -14.82 -0.05
N GLU A 189 10.27 -14.82 0.65
CA GLU A 189 10.88 -13.60 1.25
C GLU A 189 11.26 -12.54 0.19
N ALA A 190 11.75 -12.95 -0.97
CA ALA A 190 12.16 -12.04 -2.05
C ALA A 190 11.00 -11.26 -2.69
N PHE A 191 9.74 -11.67 -2.46
CA PHE A 191 8.55 -10.98 -2.96
C PHE A 191 7.72 -10.35 -1.83
N ALA A 192 8.13 -10.47 -0.56
CA ALA A 192 7.54 -9.70 0.53
C ALA A 192 7.67 -8.18 0.28
N GLU A 193 8.68 -7.75 -0.50
CA GLU A 193 8.84 -6.38 -0.98
C GLU A 193 7.66 -5.88 -1.85
N VAL A 194 6.83 -6.78 -2.40
CA VAL A 194 5.71 -6.44 -3.30
C VAL A 194 4.45 -6.00 -2.54
N GLU A 195 4.25 -6.53 -1.34
CA GLU A 195 3.10 -6.23 -0.48
C GLU A 195 3.56 -5.38 0.69
N ILE A 196 3.63 -4.06 0.54
CA ILE A 196 4.10 -3.15 1.60
C ILE A 196 3.22 -3.27 2.86
N ILE A 197 1.91 -3.35 2.63
CA ILE A 197 0.93 -3.78 3.61
C ILE A 197 0.25 -5.02 3.02
N PRO A 198 0.01 -6.08 3.81
CA PRO A 198 -0.71 -7.27 3.35
C PRO A 198 -2.02 -6.89 2.67
N TYR A 199 -2.32 -7.52 1.54
CA TYR A 199 -3.50 -7.19 0.75
C TYR A 199 -4.81 -7.43 1.49
N GLU A 200 -4.84 -8.40 2.41
CA GLU A 200 -5.94 -8.64 3.32
C GLU A 200 -6.22 -7.41 4.18
N HIS A 201 -5.19 -6.82 4.78
CA HIS A 201 -5.31 -5.62 5.61
C HIS A 201 -5.69 -4.40 4.76
N LEU A 202 -5.12 -4.26 3.56
CA LEU A 202 -5.50 -3.20 2.64
C LEU A 202 -6.96 -3.32 2.20
N TRP A 203 -7.49 -4.54 2.04
CA TRP A 203 -8.90 -4.75 1.72
C TRP A 203 -9.81 -4.29 2.87
N GLU A 204 -9.46 -4.62 4.11
CA GLU A 204 -10.17 -4.13 5.29
C GLU A 204 -10.15 -2.59 5.39
N LEU A 205 -9.00 -1.99 5.10
CA LEU A 205 -8.85 -0.53 5.04
C LEU A 205 -9.74 0.09 3.95
N VAL A 206 -9.79 -0.51 2.76
CA VAL A 206 -10.70 -0.09 1.67
C VAL A 206 -12.15 -0.10 2.16
N LEU A 207 -12.58 -1.18 2.81
CA LEU A 207 -13.93 -1.29 3.35
C LEU A 207 -14.19 -0.24 4.45
N SER A 208 -13.21 0.07 5.30
CA SER A 208 -13.34 1.15 6.29
C SER A 208 -13.56 2.52 5.64
N LEU A 209 -12.75 2.86 4.63
CA LEU A 209 -12.88 4.12 3.90
C LEU A 209 -14.25 4.26 3.22
N LEU A 210 -14.78 3.15 2.70
CA LEU A 210 -16.13 3.08 2.12
C LEU A 210 -17.25 3.24 3.15
N ARG A 211 -17.03 2.83 4.41
CA ARG A 211 -18.00 3.05 5.50
C ARG A 211 -17.96 4.48 6.04
N GLU A 212 -16.77 5.08 6.11
CA GLU A 212 -16.56 6.39 6.73
C GLU A 212 -17.05 7.56 5.86
N GLY A 213 -16.77 7.53 4.55
CA GLY A 213 -17.25 8.62 3.70
C GLY A 213 -18.73 8.51 3.29
N ALA A 214 -19.21 9.55 2.61
CA ALA A 214 -20.63 9.67 2.23
C ALA A 214 -21.09 8.49 1.33
N PRO A 215 -22.30 7.94 1.57
CA PRO A 215 -22.90 6.95 0.68
C PRO A 215 -23.07 7.53 -0.73
N VAL A 216 -22.90 6.69 -1.75
CA VAL A 216 -23.30 7.05 -3.12
C VAL A 216 -24.83 7.04 -3.16
N ALA A 217 -25.43 8.14 -3.62
CA ALA A 217 -26.88 8.22 -3.79
C ALA A 217 -27.35 7.05 -4.66
N LYS A 218 -28.38 6.34 -4.22
CA LYS A 218 -28.98 5.29 -5.04
C LYS A 218 -29.71 5.96 -6.19
N GLU A 219 -29.61 5.42 -7.40
CA GLU A 219 -30.31 5.95 -8.58
C GLU A 219 -31.83 6.14 -8.35
N SER A 220 -32.42 5.40 -7.41
CA SER A 220 -33.83 5.56 -7.00
C SER A 220 -34.15 6.86 -6.24
N GLU A 221 -33.16 7.52 -5.63
CA GLU A 221 -33.34 8.76 -4.85
C GLU A 221 -33.15 10.02 -5.71
N LEU A 222 -32.52 9.90 -6.87
CA LEU A 222 -32.32 11.01 -7.83
C LEU A 222 -33.50 11.20 -8.80
N ALA A 223 -34.48 10.31 -8.74
CA ALA A 223 -35.69 10.33 -9.58
C ALA A 223 -36.95 10.75 -8.80
N SER A 224 -36.80 11.26 -7.57
CA SER A 224 -37.89 11.82 -6.72
C SER A 224 -37.72 13.33 -6.55
#